data_AF-A0A1F8SYC8-F1
#
_entry.id   AF-A0A1F8SYC8-F1
#
_cell.length_a   1.000
_cell.length_b   1.000
_cell.length_c   1.000
_cell.angle_alpha   90.00
_cell.angle_beta   90.00
_cell.angle_gamma   90.00
#
_symmetry.space_group_name_H-M   'P 1'
#
loop_
_entity.id
_entity.type
_entity.pdbx_description
1 polymer ?
#
loop_
_entity_poly.entity_id
_entity_poly.type
_entity_poly.pdbx_seq_one_letter_code
_entity_poly.pdbx_strand_id
1 'polypeptide(L)'
;MKQVIAQMTDPMGLEEFYSRVLALSPSQAKNPKAGIRDSLRFDFLGKSLLFLDKQTLIPVRLAMPGVRFRVSLSRQEINKGWLFVFPAFQFMAPNDLPAEEFWLEEDNGRSIPVNPVTVKFKVKTIFGVQDIEHTAFDLMWWYKKHALRRGDSLLVTLLDWEKGRFRLEPEPARIRQRHNTEIQAQNQALADHLFQQLEAAPYEEVWGKIAIPTAYLHLKASNAYPADHWLEILERDRRMEWTGYEIRYADWTSPFERMLGDLSGEPKQTPSSRQKPLSKQEARQVYCFKAALWLNKSLWRRIEIQGGQTLADFDDILRTAFQHDHMDHLSGFWKLARRGQSRRFREVDLGNINPFGGGEAAEIQVASLSLNPGDTLKYVYDFGDWIQHRLELEAIGEPEENASYPRITGQNKPRYQDCQVCKNEGRKTIATCVCYTCSGEEQIDLLLCETCIEAHDEDHYLEQILY
;
A
#
# COMPACT_ATOMS: atom_id res chain seq x y z
N MET A 1 10.88 1.30 30.07
CA MET A 1 10.00 0.41 29.26
C MET A 1 10.14 -1.07 29.65
N LYS A 2 11.32 -1.69 29.54
CA LYS A 2 11.54 -3.11 29.93
C LYS A 2 10.92 -3.51 31.28
N GLN A 3 11.14 -2.69 32.32
CA GLN A 3 10.57 -2.92 33.65
C GLN A 3 9.03 -2.88 33.66
N VAL A 4 8.41 -1.92 32.97
CA VAL A 4 6.95 -1.86 32.83
C VAL A 4 6.43 -3.12 32.13
N ILE A 5 7.08 -3.53 31.05
CA ILE A 5 6.70 -4.73 30.28
C ILE A 5 6.79 -5.99 31.14
N ALA A 6 7.85 -6.13 31.95
CA ALA A 6 8.01 -7.27 32.85
C ALA A 6 6.91 -7.33 33.95
N GLN A 7 6.40 -6.18 34.36
CA GLN A 7 5.32 -6.06 35.36
C GLN A 7 3.91 -6.24 34.80
N MET A 8 3.74 -6.23 33.48
CA MET A 8 2.43 -6.44 32.84
C MET A 8 1.96 -7.90 33.03
N THR A 9 0.80 -8.07 33.67
CA THR A 9 0.10 -9.37 33.78
C THR A 9 -1.07 -9.49 32.82
N ASP A 10 -1.51 -8.37 32.25
CA ASP A 10 -2.70 -8.23 31.41
C ASP A 10 -2.45 -7.17 30.31
N PRO A 11 -3.32 -7.07 29.29
CA PRO A 11 -3.27 -5.98 28.33
C PRO A 11 -3.36 -4.61 29.01
N MET A 12 -2.65 -3.62 28.46
CA MET A 12 -2.55 -2.27 29.02
C MET A 12 -2.85 -1.22 27.96
N GLY A 13 -3.62 -0.19 28.32
CA GLY A 13 -3.84 0.95 27.46
C GLY A 13 -2.55 1.73 27.18
N LEU A 14 -2.41 2.26 25.98
CA LEU A 14 -1.21 2.94 25.50
C LEU A 14 -0.88 4.19 26.35
N GLU A 15 -1.91 4.94 26.76
CA GLU A 15 -1.74 6.12 27.63
C GLU A 15 -1.30 5.74 29.05
N GLU A 16 -1.83 4.64 29.59
CA GLU A 16 -1.38 4.11 30.88
C GLU A 16 0.07 3.63 30.78
N PHE A 17 0.42 2.92 29.70
CA PHE A 17 1.78 2.47 29.45
C PHE A 17 2.77 3.64 29.42
N TYR A 18 2.45 4.71 28.69
CA TYR A 18 3.25 5.94 28.69
C TYR A 18 3.39 6.54 30.09
N SER A 19 2.30 6.60 30.85
CA SER A 19 2.30 7.16 32.21
C SER A 19 3.21 6.36 33.14
N ARG A 20 3.16 5.02 33.10
CA ARG A 20 4.03 4.15 33.90
C ARG A 20 5.50 4.25 33.49
N VAL A 21 5.79 4.39 32.19
CA VAL A 21 7.16 4.59 31.71
C VAL A 21 7.73 5.91 32.22
N LEU A 22 6.95 6.99 32.15
CA LEU A 22 7.37 8.32 32.63
C LEU A 22 7.46 8.40 34.16
N ALA A 23 6.68 7.61 34.90
CA ALA A 23 6.81 7.52 36.35
C ALA A 23 8.14 6.88 36.78
N LEU A 24 8.64 5.88 36.04
CA LEU A 24 9.93 5.23 36.31
C LEU A 24 11.12 6.02 35.75
N SER A 25 10.93 6.72 34.63
CA SER A 25 11.97 7.49 33.95
C SER A 25 11.41 8.84 33.51
N PRO A 26 11.35 9.83 34.41
CA PRO A 26 10.87 11.17 34.08
C PRO A 26 11.70 11.81 32.96
N SER A 27 11.06 12.60 32.11
CA SER A 27 11.73 13.29 31.00
C SER A 27 11.40 14.78 31.03
N GLN A 28 12.41 15.60 30.76
CA GLN A 28 12.30 17.06 30.66
C GLN A 28 12.00 17.53 29.24
N ALA A 29 11.82 16.61 28.28
CA ALA A 29 11.52 16.96 26.91
C ALA A 29 10.13 17.62 26.80
N LYS A 30 9.98 18.55 25.85
CA LYS A 30 8.68 19.22 25.57
C LYS A 30 7.58 18.22 25.17
N ASN A 31 7.95 17.11 24.53
CA ASN A 31 7.05 16.02 24.19
C ASN A 31 7.68 14.66 24.54
N PRO A 32 7.64 14.25 25.82
CA PRO A 32 8.36 13.08 26.28
C PRO A 32 7.76 11.77 25.74
N LYS A 33 6.49 11.79 25.31
CA LYS A 33 5.81 10.64 24.69
C LYS A 33 6.34 10.31 23.29
N ALA A 34 6.90 11.29 22.57
CA ALA A 34 7.42 11.05 21.22
C ALA A 34 8.56 10.02 21.23
N GLY A 35 9.57 10.22 22.09
CA GLY A 35 10.69 9.28 22.21
C GLY A 35 10.26 7.89 22.70
N ILE A 36 9.26 7.82 23.59
CA ILE A 36 8.70 6.53 24.03
C ILE A 36 8.02 5.81 22.86
N ARG A 37 7.28 6.54 22.02
CA ARG A 37 6.60 5.97 20.84
C ARG A 37 7.59 5.43 19.81
N ASP A 38 8.69 6.15 19.57
CA ASP A 38 9.73 5.71 18.63
C ASP A 38 10.42 4.45 19.16
N SER A 39 10.85 4.45 20.42
CA SER A 39 11.44 3.25 21.03
C SER A 39 10.45 2.08 21.07
N LEU A 40 9.17 2.33 21.36
CA LEU A 40 8.10 1.33 21.27
C LEU A 40 8.05 0.71 19.88
N ARG A 41 8.08 1.52 18.82
CA ARG A 41 8.02 1.09 17.42
C ARG A 41 9.22 0.24 17.00
N PHE A 42 10.43 0.66 17.34
CA PHE A 42 11.66 0.04 16.81
C PHE A 42 12.21 -1.08 17.71
N ASP A 43 12.09 -0.93 19.03
CA ASP A 43 12.78 -1.78 20.01
C ASP A 43 11.89 -2.81 20.68
N PHE A 44 10.58 -2.57 20.78
CA PHE A 44 9.69 -3.41 21.60
C PHE A 44 8.58 -4.11 20.81
N LEU A 45 7.94 -3.43 19.85
CA LEU A 45 6.87 -4.02 19.06
C LEU A 45 7.36 -5.14 18.14
N GLY A 46 6.67 -6.29 18.20
CA GLY A 46 7.06 -7.50 17.49
C GLY A 46 8.21 -8.28 18.14
N LYS A 47 8.69 -7.84 19.31
CA LYS A 47 9.77 -8.50 20.08
C LYS A 47 9.35 -8.84 21.50
N SER A 48 8.66 -7.92 22.17
CA SER A 48 8.20 -8.10 23.56
C SER A 48 6.79 -7.59 23.79
N LEU A 49 6.28 -6.72 22.90
CA LEU A 49 4.92 -6.21 22.89
C LEU A 49 4.27 -6.42 21.52
N LEU A 50 2.95 -6.57 21.53
CA LEU A 50 2.07 -6.49 20.36
C LEU A 50 0.95 -5.49 20.66
N PHE A 51 0.31 -5.01 19.61
CA PHE A 51 -0.97 -4.31 19.72
C PHE A 51 -2.10 -5.33 19.65
N LEU A 52 -3.02 -5.27 20.61
CA LEU A 52 -4.30 -5.97 20.52
C LEU A 52 -5.29 -5.14 19.67
N ASP A 53 -5.18 -3.83 19.74
CA ASP A 53 -5.88 -2.86 18.92
C ASP A 53 -5.06 -1.56 18.84
N LYS A 54 -5.63 -0.47 18.29
CA LYS A 54 -4.93 0.80 18.10
C LYS A 54 -4.42 1.47 19.40
N GLN A 55 -4.96 1.11 20.56
CA GLN A 55 -4.68 1.73 21.85
C GLN A 55 -4.33 0.74 22.96
N THR A 56 -4.33 -0.57 22.69
CA THR A 56 -4.09 -1.59 23.72
C THR A 56 -2.83 -2.41 23.40
N LEU A 57 -1.88 -2.43 24.32
CA LEU A 57 -0.64 -3.21 24.25
C LEU A 57 -0.77 -4.50 25.05
N ILE A 58 -0.16 -5.58 24.56
CA ILE A 58 -0.08 -6.86 25.26
C ILE A 58 1.35 -7.42 25.16
N PRO A 59 1.93 -7.98 26.23
CA PRO A 59 3.20 -8.67 26.16
C PRO A 59 3.11 -9.92 25.29
N VAL A 60 4.11 -10.13 24.43
CA VAL A 60 4.19 -11.29 23.53
C VAL A 60 4.08 -12.61 24.32
N ARG A 61 4.74 -12.70 25.47
CA ARG A 61 4.67 -13.86 26.38
C ARG A 61 3.27 -14.21 26.90
N LEU A 62 2.35 -13.24 26.91
CA LEU A 62 0.95 -13.46 27.31
C LEU A 62 0.06 -13.70 26.09
N ALA A 63 0.35 -12.99 24.99
CA ALA A 63 -0.45 -13.03 23.77
C ALA A 63 -0.30 -14.35 23.00
N MET A 64 0.94 -14.77 22.77
CA MET A 64 1.26 -15.81 21.79
C MET A 64 1.02 -17.25 22.24
N PRO A 65 1.18 -17.67 23.52
CA PRO A 65 0.97 -19.07 23.91
C PRO A 65 -0.42 -19.59 23.50
N GLY A 66 -0.46 -20.69 22.75
CA GLY A 66 -1.68 -21.27 22.17
C GLY A 66 -1.98 -20.85 20.73
N VAL A 67 -1.21 -19.93 20.13
CA VAL A 67 -1.27 -19.67 18.68
C VAL A 67 -0.92 -20.96 17.93
N ARG A 68 -1.73 -21.28 16.90
CA ARG A 68 -1.52 -22.44 16.04
C ARG A 68 -1.32 -22.03 14.59
N PHE A 69 -0.41 -22.68 13.90
CA PHE A 69 -0.15 -22.48 12.48
C PHE A 69 0.31 -23.80 11.83
N ARG A 70 0.28 -23.85 10.49
CA ARG A 70 0.73 -25.01 9.72
C ARG A 70 2.07 -24.73 9.06
N VAL A 71 2.91 -25.76 8.98
CA VAL A 71 4.12 -25.77 8.17
C VAL A 71 3.97 -26.85 7.10
N SER A 72 3.99 -26.46 5.82
CA SER A 72 4.04 -27.40 4.72
C SER A 72 5.47 -27.91 4.52
N LEU A 73 5.63 -29.21 4.33
CA LEU A 73 6.94 -29.82 4.16
C LEU A 73 7.28 -30.00 2.69
N SER A 74 8.44 -29.48 2.28
CA SER A 74 8.96 -29.70 0.94
C SER A 74 9.38 -31.16 0.71
N ARG A 75 9.58 -31.54 -0.56
CA ARG A 75 10.10 -32.87 -0.89
C ARG A 75 11.47 -33.13 -0.25
N GLN A 76 12.30 -32.10 -0.14
CA GLN A 76 13.63 -32.21 0.46
C GLN A 76 13.53 -32.44 1.98
N GLU A 77 12.68 -31.67 2.67
CA GLU A 77 12.42 -31.81 4.10
C GLU A 77 11.91 -33.20 4.45
N ILE A 78 10.95 -33.74 3.70
CA ILE A 78 10.47 -35.13 3.88
C ILE A 78 11.60 -36.14 3.67
N ASN A 79 12.37 -36.02 2.59
CA ASN A 79 13.40 -37.00 2.24
C ASN A 79 14.60 -36.98 3.20
N LYS A 80 14.94 -35.81 3.74
CA LYS A 80 16.08 -35.61 4.63
C LYS A 80 15.69 -35.58 6.11
N GLY A 81 14.39 -35.59 6.42
CA GLY A 81 13.91 -35.46 7.79
C GLY A 81 14.20 -34.08 8.37
N TRP A 82 14.31 -33.06 7.52
CA TRP A 82 14.65 -31.70 7.93
C TRP A 82 13.39 -30.88 8.18
N LEU A 83 13.45 -30.01 9.18
CA LEU A 83 12.50 -28.91 9.37
C LEU A 83 13.28 -27.62 9.42
N PHE A 84 13.17 -26.78 8.39
CA PHE A 84 13.90 -25.51 8.37
C PHE A 84 13.45 -24.59 9.50
N VAL A 85 14.38 -23.96 10.22
CA VAL A 85 14.04 -22.99 11.28
C VAL A 85 13.40 -21.74 10.65
N PHE A 86 13.99 -21.28 9.55
CA PHE A 86 13.45 -20.25 8.67
C PHE A 86 13.05 -20.88 7.33
N PRO A 87 11.82 -20.68 6.83
CA PRO A 87 10.83 -19.71 7.32
C PRO A 87 9.88 -20.24 8.41
N ALA A 88 9.94 -21.53 8.78
CA ALA A 88 8.87 -22.19 9.55
C ALA A 88 8.49 -21.52 10.89
N PHE A 89 9.47 -21.00 11.63
CA PHE A 89 9.25 -20.34 12.92
C PHE A 89 9.45 -18.82 12.86
N GLN A 90 9.59 -18.25 11.66
CA GLN A 90 9.83 -16.82 11.49
C GLN A 90 8.69 -16.01 12.10
N PHE A 91 9.04 -15.04 12.95
CA PHE A 91 8.13 -14.20 13.76
C PHE A 91 7.33 -14.95 14.84
N MET A 92 7.46 -16.28 14.94
CA MET A 92 6.86 -17.10 15.98
C MET A 92 7.83 -17.39 17.14
N ALA A 93 9.05 -16.88 17.06
CA ALA A 93 10.08 -16.88 18.11
C ALA A 93 10.93 -15.60 18.01
N PRO A 94 11.74 -15.26 19.04
CA PRO A 94 12.75 -14.21 18.93
C PRO A 94 13.68 -14.48 17.73
N ASN A 95 13.92 -13.45 16.92
CA ASN A 95 14.74 -13.58 15.71
C ASN A 95 16.21 -13.93 16.02
N ASP A 96 16.67 -13.63 17.22
CA ASP A 96 18.03 -13.84 17.73
C ASP A 96 18.15 -15.10 18.60
N LEU A 97 17.10 -15.90 18.74
CA LEU A 97 17.14 -17.15 19.49
C LEU A 97 17.97 -18.20 18.73
N PRO A 98 19.07 -18.73 19.31
CA PRO A 98 19.85 -19.79 18.69
C PRO A 98 19.00 -21.04 18.46
N ALA A 99 19.26 -21.75 17.36
CA ALA A 99 18.48 -22.95 17.00
C ALA A 99 18.58 -24.05 18.07
N GLU A 100 19.70 -24.12 18.78
CA GLU A 100 19.97 -25.06 19.87
C GLU A 100 19.07 -24.83 21.10
N GLU A 101 18.54 -23.61 21.27
CA GLU A 101 17.68 -23.25 22.40
C GLU A 101 16.20 -23.57 22.15
N PHE A 102 15.82 -23.89 20.91
CA PHE A 102 14.46 -24.28 20.59
C PHE A 102 14.07 -25.57 21.31
N TRP A 103 12.83 -25.62 21.80
CA TRP A 103 12.28 -26.82 22.41
C TRP A 103 11.07 -27.30 21.63
N LEU A 104 11.19 -28.46 21.01
CA LEU A 104 10.10 -29.13 20.30
C LEU A 104 9.53 -30.25 21.17
N GLU A 105 8.22 -30.39 21.22
CA GLU A 105 7.55 -31.47 21.93
C GLU A 105 6.37 -32.08 21.16
N GLU A 106 6.03 -33.31 21.51
CA GLU A 106 4.83 -34.00 21.05
C GLU A 106 3.58 -33.54 21.83
N ASP A 107 2.40 -34.00 21.40
CA ASP A 107 1.11 -33.79 22.06
C ASP A 107 1.08 -34.21 23.54
N ASN A 108 1.77 -35.29 23.86
CA ASN A 108 1.94 -35.85 25.19
C ASN A 108 3.03 -35.15 26.04
N GLY A 109 3.64 -34.08 25.52
CA GLY A 109 4.69 -33.31 26.21
C GLY A 109 6.08 -33.94 26.18
N ARG A 110 6.29 -35.05 25.47
CA ARG A 110 7.64 -35.63 25.28
C ARG A 110 8.47 -34.74 24.37
N SER A 111 9.72 -34.51 24.77
CA SER A 111 10.68 -33.75 23.97
C SER A 111 11.01 -34.46 22.66
N ILE A 112 11.07 -33.68 21.58
CA ILE A 112 11.62 -34.04 20.29
C ILE A 112 13.03 -33.40 20.24
N PRO A 113 14.11 -34.20 20.25
CA PRO A 113 15.47 -33.66 20.23
C PRO A 113 15.70 -32.74 19.03
N VAL A 114 16.11 -31.51 19.29
CA VAL A 114 16.56 -30.57 18.25
C VAL A 114 18.02 -30.87 17.94
N ASN A 115 18.31 -31.23 16.69
CA ASN A 115 19.67 -31.37 16.19
C ASN A 115 19.83 -30.37 15.03
N PRO A 116 20.28 -29.12 15.30
CA PRO A 116 20.46 -28.14 14.26
C PRO A 116 21.54 -28.59 13.25
N VAL A 117 21.24 -28.44 11.97
CA VAL A 117 22.15 -28.71 10.86
C VAL A 117 22.16 -27.51 9.91
N THR A 118 23.33 -27.19 9.37
CA THR A 118 23.49 -26.15 8.36
C THR A 118 23.31 -26.74 6.96
N VAL A 119 22.39 -26.16 6.19
CA VAL A 119 22.10 -26.53 4.81
C VAL A 119 22.49 -25.37 3.90
N LYS A 120 23.34 -25.64 2.91
CA LYS A 120 23.79 -24.62 1.95
C LYS A 120 22.99 -24.72 0.65
N PHE A 121 22.53 -23.59 0.16
CA PHE A 121 21.86 -23.46 -1.13
C PHE A 121 22.62 -22.53 -2.03
N LYS A 122 22.56 -22.79 -3.34
CA LYS A 122 23.08 -21.88 -4.36
C LYS A 122 21.93 -21.07 -4.93
N VAL A 123 21.98 -19.76 -4.74
CA VAL A 123 21.05 -18.80 -5.33
C VAL A 123 21.76 -17.95 -6.37
N LYS A 124 21.13 -17.80 -7.52
CA LYS A 124 21.60 -16.90 -8.56
C LYS A 124 21.09 -15.49 -8.24
N THR A 125 22.01 -14.57 -7.98
CA THR A 125 21.71 -13.14 -7.79
C THR A 125 22.27 -12.35 -8.98
N ILE A 126 21.98 -11.04 -9.03
CA ILE A 126 22.57 -10.12 -10.02
C ILE A 126 24.10 -10.00 -9.88
N PHE A 127 24.67 -10.47 -8.76
CA PHE A 127 26.11 -10.51 -8.51
C PHE A 127 26.73 -11.91 -8.71
N GLY A 128 26.01 -12.82 -9.37
CA GLY A 128 26.45 -14.19 -9.62
C GLY A 128 25.80 -15.21 -8.67
N VAL A 129 26.34 -16.43 -8.64
CA VAL A 129 25.84 -17.50 -7.76
C VAL A 129 26.44 -17.31 -6.38
N GLN A 130 25.59 -17.13 -5.38
CA GLN A 130 25.98 -17.02 -3.98
C GLN A 130 25.49 -18.24 -3.20
N ASP A 131 26.31 -18.67 -2.24
CA ASP A 131 25.90 -19.68 -1.26
C ASP A 131 25.14 -18.97 -0.12
N ILE A 132 23.90 -19.38 0.11
CA ILE A 132 23.12 -19.00 1.30
C ILE A 132 23.03 -20.20 2.23
N GLU A 133 23.16 -19.94 3.53
CA GLU A 133 23.10 -20.95 4.57
C GLU A 133 21.79 -20.83 5.33
N HIS A 134 21.09 -21.95 5.49
CA HIS A 134 19.89 -22.05 6.31
C HIS A 134 20.09 -23.12 7.38
N THR A 135 19.57 -22.86 8.57
CA THR A 135 19.54 -23.85 9.65
C THR A 135 18.25 -24.67 9.58
N ALA A 136 18.37 -25.98 9.76
CA ALA A 136 17.25 -26.90 9.88
C ALA A 136 17.42 -27.82 11.09
N PHE A 137 16.33 -28.34 11.65
CA PHE A 137 16.37 -29.42 12.63
C PHE A 137 16.39 -30.77 11.90
N ASP A 138 17.33 -31.65 12.23
CA ASP A 138 17.28 -33.06 11.83
C ASP A 138 16.32 -33.82 12.76
N LEU A 139 15.14 -34.10 12.22
CA LEU A 139 14.02 -34.79 12.85
C LEU A 139 13.74 -36.14 12.16
N MET A 140 14.70 -36.71 11.42
CA MET A 140 14.49 -37.91 10.60
C MET A 140 13.90 -39.09 11.40
N TRP A 141 14.36 -39.30 12.63
CA TRP A 141 13.80 -40.34 13.50
C TRP A 141 12.31 -40.09 13.79
N TRP A 142 11.94 -38.85 14.11
CA TRP A 142 10.55 -38.48 14.42
C TRP A 142 9.66 -38.59 13.17
N TYR A 143 10.20 -38.22 12.00
CA TYR A 143 9.51 -38.36 10.72
C TYR A 143 9.20 -39.82 10.40
N LYS A 144 10.16 -40.73 10.64
CA LYS A 144 9.96 -42.17 10.48
C LYS A 144 8.94 -42.73 11.48
N LYS A 145 9.01 -42.31 12.74
CA LYS A 145 8.07 -42.72 13.80
C LYS A 145 6.62 -42.40 13.42
N HIS A 146 6.38 -41.22 12.85
CA HIS A 146 5.05 -40.77 12.43
C HIS A 146 4.71 -41.10 10.97
N ALA A 147 5.61 -41.80 10.26
CA ALA A 147 5.47 -42.19 8.87
C ALA A 147 5.08 -41.02 7.93
N LEU A 148 5.68 -39.85 8.14
CA LEU A 148 5.44 -38.64 7.33
C LEU A 148 5.78 -38.88 5.85
N ARG A 149 4.92 -38.39 4.96
CA ARG A 149 5.03 -38.55 3.51
C ARG A 149 4.91 -37.20 2.80
N ARG A 150 5.26 -37.20 1.51
CA ARG A 150 5.06 -36.04 0.64
C ARG A 150 3.58 -35.62 0.65
N GLY A 151 3.35 -34.33 0.90
CA GLY A 151 2.01 -33.75 0.97
C GLY A 151 1.44 -33.68 2.40
N ASP A 152 2.08 -34.34 3.36
CA ASP A 152 1.79 -34.13 4.77
C ASP A 152 2.34 -32.76 5.23
N SER A 153 1.76 -32.25 6.30
CA SER A 153 2.14 -30.99 6.94
C SER A 153 2.35 -31.20 8.43
N LEU A 154 2.88 -30.19 9.11
CA LEU A 154 2.96 -30.16 10.58
C LEU A 154 2.03 -29.09 11.10
N LEU A 155 1.23 -29.42 12.11
CA LEU A 155 0.57 -28.42 12.94
C LEU A 155 1.52 -28.04 14.06
N VAL A 156 1.69 -26.75 14.25
CA VAL A 156 2.56 -26.18 15.27
C VAL A 156 1.71 -25.41 16.25
N THR A 157 1.85 -25.71 17.54
CA THR A 157 1.27 -24.90 18.62
C THR A 157 2.39 -24.22 19.38
N LEU A 158 2.36 -22.89 19.44
CA LEU A 158 3.31 -22.11 20.21
C LEU A 158 3.00 -22.23 21.70
N LEU A 159 3.98 -22.64 22.51
CA LEU A 159 3.80 -22.83 23.97
C LEU A 159 4.48 -21.73 24.77
N ASP A 160 5.67 -21.31 24.36
CA ASP A 160 6.42 -20.21 24.98
C ASP A 160 7.21 -19.51 23.87
N TRP A 161 6.84 -18.26 23.57
CA TRP A 161 7.47 -17.49 22.50
C TRP A 161 8.91 -17.15 22.88
N GLU A 162 9.15 -16.68 24.11
CA GLU A 162 10.46 -16.18 24.56
C GLU A 162 11.53 -17.27 24.56
N LYS A 163 11.12 -18.54 24.74
CA LYS A 163 12.00 -19.71 24.75
C LYS A 163 11.94 -20.56 23.47
N GLY A 164 11.21 -20.13 22.44
CA GLY A 164 11.03 -20.92 21.22
C GLY A 164 10.49 -22.34 21.49
N ARG A 165 9.51 -22.46 22.39
CA ARG A 165 8.90 -23.74 22.76
C ARG A 165 7.66 -24.01 21.92
N PHE A 166 7.67 -25.12 21.19
CA PHE A 166 6.59 -25.49 20.27
C PHE A 166 6.17 -26.95 20.45
N ARG A 167 4.88 -27.21 20.27
CA ARG A 167 4.35 -28.56 20.07
C ARG A 167 4.17 -28.83 18.59
N LEU A 168 4.61 -30.01 18.14
CA LEU A 168 4.44 -30.49 16.77
C LEU A 168 3.46 -31.66 16.71
N GLU A 169 2.52 -31.59 15.76
CA GLU A 169 1.57 -32.67 15.46
C GLU A 169 1.62 -32.96 13.95
N PRO A 170 1.78 -34.22 13.51
CA PRO A 170 1.72 -34.55 12.09
C PRO A 170 0.30 -34.39 11.55
N GLU A 171 0.16 -33.78 10.38
CA GLU A 171 -1.10 -33.61 9.65
C GLU A 171 -1.01 -34.39 8.33
N PRO A 172 -1.57 -35.61 8.26
CA PRO A 172 -1.61 -36.36 7.01
C PRO A 172 -2.41 -35.60 5.95
N ALA A 173 -1.98 -35.66 4.68
CA ALA A 173 -2.61 -34.96 3.56
C ALA A 173 -4.14 -35.21 3.48
N ARG A 174 -4.59 -36.43 3.80
CA ARG A 174 -6.02 -36.79 3.82
C ARG A 174 -6.83 -36.02 4.88
N ILE A 175 -6.22 -35.68 6.01
CA ILE A 175 -6.86 -34.92 7.09
C ILE A 175 -6.97 -33.47 6.64
N ARG A 176 -5.87 -32.89 6.11
CA ARG A 176 -5.86 -31.56 5.50
C ARG A 176 -6.97 -31.39 4.45
N GLN A 177 -7.13 -32.39 3.57
CA GLN A 177 -8.19 -32.36 2.55
C GLN A 177 -9.60 -32.29 3.14
N ARG A 178 -9.86 -32.98 4.27
CA ARG A 178 -11.18 -32.94 4.95
C ARG A 178 -11.47 -31.56 5.55
N HIS A 179 -10.44 -30.87 6.03
CA HIS A 179 -10.56 -29.53 6.62
C HIS A 179 -10.35 -28.40 5.60
N ASN A 180 -10.31 -28.68 4.28
CA ASN A 180 -9.94 -27.68 3.28
C ASN A 180 -10.80 -26.40 3.36
N THR A 181 -12.11 -26.51 3.54
CA THR A 181 -12.99 -25.34 3.66
C THR A 181 -12.65 -24.48 4.89
N GLU A 182 -12.39 -25.10 6.04
CA GLU A 182 -11.97 -24.41 7.27
C GLU A 182 -10.61 -23.74 7.07
N ILE A 183 -9.67 -24.44 6.42
CA ILE A 183 -8.34 -23.90 6.09
C ILE A 183 -8.46 -22.68 5.19
N GLN A 184 -9.27 -22.73 4.13
CA GLN A 184 -9.44 -21.58 3.23
C GLN A 184 -10.07 -20.39 3.95
N ALA A 185 -11.04 -20.61 4.85
CA ALA A 185 -11.61 -19.55 5.66
C ALA A 185 -10.56 -18.89 6.57
N GLN A 186 -9.67 -19.69 7.17
CA GLN A 186 -8.60 -19.20 8.04
C GLN A 186 -7.47 -18.51 7.27
N ASN A 187 -7.14 -19.02 6.07
CA ASN A 187 -6.21 -18.36 5.15
C ASN A 187 -6.73 -16.97 4.75
N GLN A 188 -8.02 -16.89 4.37
CA GLN A 188 -8.66 -15.63 4.02
C GLN A 188 -8.68 -14.67 5.21
N ALA A 189 -9.04 -15.15 6.41
CA ALA A 189 -9.05 -14.33 7.62
C ALA A 189 -7.64 -13.81 7.98
N LEU A 190 -6.59 -14.64 7.85
CA LEU A 190 -5.21 -14.19 8.07
C LEU A 190 -4.84 -13.09 7.08
N ALA A 191 -5.11 -13.32 5.79
CA ALA A 191 -4.81 -12.37 4.74
C ALA A 191 -5.56 -11.04 4.93
N ASP A 192 -6.83 -11.10 5.34
CA ASP A 192 -7.65 -9.92 5.62
C ASP A 192 -7.16 -9.16 6.85
N HIS A 193 -6.70 -9.84 7.90
CA HIS A 193 -6.09 -9.18 9.05
C HIS A 193 -4.77 -8.49 8.69
N LEU A 194 -3.92 -9.11 7.87
CA LEU A 194 -2.69 -8.49 7.37
C LEU A 194 -3.01 -7.28 6.49
N PHE A 195 -3.95 -7.43 5.56
CA PHE A 195 -4.37 -6.35 4.67
C PHE A 195 -5.01 -5.19 5.43
N GLN A 196 -5.84 -5.46 6.44
CA GLN A 196 -6.43 -4.41 7.29
C GLN A 196 -5.35 -3.62 8.05
N GLN A 197 -4.31 -4.28 8.52
CA GLN A 197 -3.17 -3.62 9.15
C GLN A 197 -2.43 -2.73 8.15
N LEU A 198 -2.20 -3.21 6.93
CA LEU A 198 -1.62 -2.44 5.83
C LEU A 198 -2.47 -1.21 5.49
N GLU A 199 -3.79 -1.37 5.43
CA GLU A 199 -4.75 -0.29 5.18
C GLU A 199 -4.77 0.78 6.29
N ALA A 200 -4.54 0.37 7.54
CA ALA A 200 -4.44 1.29 8.67
C ALA A 200 -3.08 2.02 8.75
N ALA A 201 -2.03 1.47 8.13
CA ALA A 201 -0.67 1.96 8.26
C ALA A 201 -0.48 3.37 7.67
N PRO A 202 0.34 4.23 8.28
CA PRO A 202 0.61 5.56 7.70
C PRO A 202 1.45 5.53 6.42
N TYR A 203 2.36 4.56 6.26
CA TYR A 203 3.40 4.56 5.22
C TYR A 203 3.20 3.50 4.12
N GLU A 204 1.96 3.00 3.94
CA GLU A 204 1.65 1.98 2.92
C GLU A 204 2.50 0.70 3.00
N GLU A 205 3.06 0.46 4.19
CA GLU A 205 3.87 -0.69 4.53
C GLU A 205 3.62 -1.07 6.00
N VAL A 206 3.78 -2.35 6.31
CA VAL A 206 3.80 -2.85 7.69
C VAL A 206 4.96 -3.81 7.90
N TRP A 207 5.57 -3.75 9.08
CA TRP A 207 6.71 -4.60 9.42
C TRP A 207 6.23 -6.01 9.74
N GLY A 208 6.77 -7.03 9.06
CA GLY A 208 6.35 -8.43 9.24
C GLY A 208 6.42 -8.89 10.70
N LYS A 209 7.50 -8.48 11.41
CA LYS A 209 7.71 -8.75 12.84
C LYS A 209 6.58 -8.28 13.75
N ILE A 210 5.80 -7.28 13.33
CA ILE A 210 4.65 -6.75 14.08
C ILE A 210 3.35 -7.31 13.51
N ALA A 211 3.20 -7.26 12.19
CA ALA A 211 1.92 -7.55 11.54
C ALA A 211 1.53 -9.02 11.62
N ILE A 212 2.50 -9.92 11.43
CA ILE A 212 2.26 -11.36 11.37
C ILE A 212 1.85 -11.92 12.75
N PRO A 213 2.59 -11.68 13.85
CA PRO A 213 2.16 -12.14 15.18
C PRO A 213 0.81 -11.53 15.60
N THR A 214 0.57 -10.25 15.30
CA THR A 214 -0.71 -9.59 15.58
C THR A 214 -1.87 -10.26 14.82
N ALA A 215 -1.68 -10.62 13.54
CA ALA A 215 -2.71 -11.30 12.76
C ALA A 215 -3.04 -12.69 13.34
N TYR A 216 -2.03 -13.47 13.72
CA TYR A 216 -2.24 -14.77 14.38
C TYR A 216 -2.90 -14.63 15.76
N LEU A 217 -2.60 -13.58 16.52
CA LEU A 217 -3.26 -13.29 17.79
C LEU A 217 -4.78 -13.11 17.60
N HIS A 218 -5.20 -12.44 16.52
CA HIS A 218 -6.63 -12.28 16.21
C HIS A 218 -7.30 -13.59 15.78
N LEU A 219 -6.58 -14.49 15.10
CA LEU A 219 -7.12 -15.80 14.72
C LEU A 219 -7.25 -16.77 15.90
N LYS A 220 -6.35 -16.66 16.89
CA LYS A 220 -6.27 -17.54 18.07
C LYS A 220 -7.61 -17.71 18.79
N ALA A 221 -8.47 -16.69 18.79
CA ALA A 221 -9.74 -16.68 19.51
C ALA A 221 -10.77 -17.73 19.03
N SER A 222 -10.56 -18.36 17.86
CA SER A 222 -11.61 -19.14 17.18
C SER A 222 -11.65 -20.64 17.48
N ASN A 223 -10.66 -21.22 18.20
CA ASN A 223 -10.47 -22.68 18.35
C ASN A 223 -10.58 -23.44 17.00
N ALA A 224 -10.37 -22.74 15.89
CA ALA A 224 -10.54 -23.26 14.55
C ALA A 224 -9.31 -24.05 14.13
N TYR A 225 -9.48 -24.82 13.06
CA TYR A 225 -8.37 -25.48 12.38
C TYR A 225 -7.34 -24.44 11.92
N PRO A 226 -6.02 -24.66 12.06
CA PRO A 226 -5.03 -23.62 11.79
C PRO A 226 -4.96 -23.24 10.30
N ALA A 227 -4.68 -21.96 10.05
CA ALA A 227 -4.32 -21.44 8.74
C ALA A 227 -3.01 -22.08 8.22
N ASP A 228 -2.81 -22.01 6.91
CA ASP A 228 -1.52 -22.27 6.28
C ASP A 228 -0.45 -21.30 6.81
N HIS A 229 0.82 -21.57 6.49
CA HIS A 229 1.91 -20.69 6.87
C HIS A 229 1.70 -19.29 6.26
N TRP A 230 1.92 -18.24 7.04
CA TRP A 230 1.68 -16.86 6.59
C TRP A 230 2.41 -16.51 5.28
N LEU A 231 3.61 -17.08 5.06
CA LEU A 231 4.37 -16.85 3.84
C LEU A 231 3.63 -17.41 2.61
N GLU A 232 3.07 -18.62 2.69
CA GLU A 232 2.26 -19.21 1.61
C GLU A 232 0.99 -18.39 1.35
N ILE A 233 0.43 -17.78 2.38
CA ILE A 233 -0.78 -16.95 2.28
C ILE A 233 -0.44 -15.63 1.59
N LEU A 234 0.65 -14.97 1.97
CA LEU A 234 1.12 -13.75 1.30
C LEU A 234 1.51 -13.99 -0.15
N GLU A 235 2.21 -15.08 -0.46
CA GLU A 235 2.59 -15.43 -1.84
C GLU A 235 1.37 -15.64 -2.78
N ARG A 236 0.20 -15.97 -2.22
CA ARG A 236 -1.04 -16.20 -2.97
C ARG A 236 -1.97 -14.99 -2.99
N ASP A 237 -1.85 -14.07 -2.03
CA ASP A 237 -2.72 -12.90 -1.94
C ASP A 237 -2.27 -11.80 -2.90
N ARG A 238 -3.12 -11.47 -3.87
CA ARG A 238 -2.79 -10.48 -4.94
C ARG A 238 -2.80 -9.03 -4.48
N ARG A 239 -3.23 -8.74 -3.25
CA ARG A 239 -3.30 -7.37 -2.71
C ARG A 239 -1.99 -6.94 -2.07
N MET A 240 -1.18 -7.91 -1.64
CA MET A 240 0.00 -7.66 -0.81
C MET A 240 1.24 -8.30 -1.42
N GLU A 241 2.39 -7.74 -1.11
CA GLU A 241 3.70 -8.27 -1.45
C GLU A 241 4.59 -8.35 -0.22
N TRP A 242 5.42 -9.39 -0.17
CA TRP A 242 6.41 -9.62 0.88
C TRP A 242 7.81 -9.25 0.38
N THR A 243 8.46 -8.29 1.03
CA THR A 243 9.79 -7.80 0.62
C THR A 243 10.96 -8.48 1.33
N GLY A 244 10.69 -9.49 2.17
CA GLY A 244 11.67 -10.11 3.07
C GLY A 244 11.71 -9.49 4.48
N TYR A 245 11.17 -8.27 4.64
CA TYR A 245 11.07 -7.59 5.94
C TYR A 245 9.69 -6.98 6.20
N GLU A 246 9.03 -6.51 5.15
CA GLU A 246 7.79 -5.75 5.22
C GLU A 246 6.73 -6.33 4.27
N ILE A 247 5.48 -6.03 4.60
CA ILE A 247 4.33 -6.29 3.76
C ILE A 247 3.90 -4.95 3.16
N ARG A 248 3.79 -4.89 1.83
CA ARG A 248 3.41 -3.70 1.05
C ARG A 248 2.24 -4.05 0.13
N TYR A 249 1.67 -3.06 -0.57
CA TYR A 249 0.72 -3.35 -1.65
C TYR A 249 1.43 -4.00 -2.82
N ALA A 250 0.78 -4.95 -3.50
CA ALA A 250 1.37 -5.68 -4.63
C ALA A 250 1.62 -4.83 -5.89
N ASP A 251 1.04 -3.63 -5.95
CA ASP A 251 1.28 -2.64 -7.00
C ASP A 251 2.22 -1.51 -6.55
N TRP A 252 2.91 -1.71 -5.42
CA TRP A 252 3.97 -0.82 -5.00
C TRP A 252 5.19 -1.01 -5.91
N THR A 253 5.84 0.10 -6.30
CA THR A 253 7.08 0.09 -7.07
C THR A 253 8.15 0.88 -6.34
N SER A 254 9.30 0.25 -6.08
CA SER A 254 10.41 0.93 -5.42
C SER A 254 11.06 1.99 -6.30
N PRO A 255 11.48 3.16 -5.76
CA PRO A 255 12.36 4.08 -6.48
C PRO A 255 13.64 3.40 -6.99
N PHE A 256 14.18 2.45 -6.22
CA PHE A 256 15.37 1.69 -6.60
C PHE A 256 15.08 0.66 -7.69
N GLU A 257 13.90 0.05 -7.72
CA GLU A 257 13.47 -0.83 -8.83
C GLU A 257 13.21 -0.05 -10.11
N ARG A 258 12.62 1.16 -10.01
CA ARG A 258 12.51 2.09 -11.16
C ARG A 258 13.90 2.40 -11.71
N MET A 259 14.86 2.76 -10.84
CA MET A 259 16.24 3.05 -11.23
C MET A 259 17.00 1.84 -11.79
N LEU A 260 16.84 0.64 -11.22
CA LEU A 260 17.48 -0.58 -11.71
C LEU A 260 16.89 -1.07 -13.03
N GLY A 261 15.58 -0.91 -13.25
CA GLY A 261 14.96 -1.14 -14.56
C GLY A 261 15.59 -0.26 -15.64
N ASP A 262 15.82 1.02 -15.33
CA ASP A 262 16.48 1.96 -16.24
C ASP A 262 17.95 1.57 -16.54
N LEU A 263 18.66 0.98 -15.58
CA LEU A 263 20.07 0.57 -15.74
C LEU A 263 20.26 -0.80 -16.43
N SER A 264 19.33 -1.72 -16.25
CA SER A 264 19.44 -3.11 -16.73
C SER A 264 19.03 -3.28 -18.19
N GLY A 265 18.37 -2.28 -18.80
CA GLY A 265 17.85 -2.38 -20.17
C GLY A 265 16.74 -3.44 -20.31
N GLU A 266 16.20 -3.96 -19.21
CA GLU A 266 15.02 -4.81 -19.24
C GLU A 266 13.82 -3.95 -19.70
N PRO A 267 12.96 -4.48 -20.59
CA PRO A 267 11.80 -3.73 -21.06
C PRO A 267 10.97 -3.30 -19.84
N LYS A 268 10.78 -1.98 -19.68
CA LYS A 268 9.87 -1.41 -18.69
C LYS A 268 8.58 -2.23 -18.73
N GLN A 269 8.23 -2.93 -17.65
CA GLN A 269 6.84 -3.30 -17.45
C GLN A 269 6.09 -1.99 -17.19
N THR A 270 5.80 -1.25 -18.25
CA THR A 270 4.92 -0.10 -18.19
C THR A 270 3.57 -0.57 -17.64
N PRO A 271 2.82 0.26 -16.92
CA PRO A 271 1.44 -0.06 -16.52
C PRO A 271 0.59 -0.55 -17.71
N SER A 272 0.93 -0.09 -18.93
CA SER A 272 0.42 -0.58 -20.22
C SER A 272 0.55 -2.10 -20.42
N SER A 273 1.69 -2.71 -20.05
CA SER A 273 1.98 -4.14 -20.28
C SER A 273 1.13 -5.12 -19.45
N ARG A 274 0.42 -4.65 -18.40
CA ARG A 274 -0.44 -5.48 -17.53
C ARG A 274 -1.93 -5.33 -17.84
N GLN A 275 -2.30 -4.62 -18.90
CA GLN A 275 -3.71 -4.36 -19.19
C GLN A 275 -4.44 -5.61 -19.67
N LYS A 276 -5.62 -5.85 -19.09
CA LYS A 276 -6.56 -6.84 -19.61
C LYS A 276 -7.09 -6.33 -20.96
N PRO A 277 -7.17 -7.17 -22.00
CA PRO A 277 -7.80 -6.78 -23.25
C PRO A 277 -9.25 -6.35 -23.00
N LEU A 278 -9.59 -5.14 -23.44
CA LEU A 278 -10.93 -4.58 -23.31
C LEU A 278 -11.93 -5.32 -24.19
N SER A 279 -13.14 -5.52 -23.68
CA SER A 279 -14.26 -5.94 -24.53
C SER A 279 -14.69 -4.80 -25.45
N LYS A 280 -15.31 -5.14 -26.58
CA LYS A 280 -15.89 -4.14 -27.50
C LYS A 280 -16.95 -3.25 -26.84
N GLN A 281 -17.61 -3.76 -25.79
CA GLN A 281 -18.59 -3.00 -25.04
C GLN A 281 -17.91 -1.97 -24.14
N GLU A 282 -16.97 -2.39 -23.30
CA GLU A 282 -16.21 -1.50 -22.40
C GLU A 282 -15.50 -0.38 -23.19
N ALA A 283 -14.96 -0.69 -24.37
CA ALA A 283 -14.32 0.31 -25.22
C ALA A 283 -15.30 1.38 -25.76
N ARG A 284 -16.59 1.06 -25.92
CA ARG A 284 -17.61 1.97 -26.47
C ARG A 284 -18.34 2.78 -25.40
N GLN A 285 -18.33 2.31 -24.15
CA GLN A 285 -18.98 3.00 -23.05
C GLN A 285 -18.37 4.39 -22.82
N VAL A 286 -19.21 5.33 -22.41
CA VAL A 286 -18.81 6.71 -22.14
C VAL A 286 -18.67 6.90 -20.64
N TYR A 287 -17.51 7.39 -20.24
CA TYR A 287 -17.16 7.73 -18.87
C TYR A 287 -17.33 9.25 -18.71
N CYS A 288 -18.22 9.65 -17.81
CA CYS A 288 -18.52 11.04 -17.52
C CYS A 288 -17.78 11.49 -16.26
N PHE A 289 -16.75 12.31 -16.44
CA PHE A 289 -15.92 12.83 -15.37
C PHE A 289 -16.30 14.27 -15.04
N LYS A 290 -16.36 14.59 -13.75
CA LYS A 290 -16.25 15.96 -13.27
C LYS A 290 -14.80 16.26 -12.91
N ALA A 291 -14.15 17.06 -13.75
CA ALA A 291 -12.81 17.58 -13.52
C ALA A 291 -12.89 18.92 -12.78
N ALA A 292 -12.12 19.11 -11.72
CA ALA A 292 -12.06 20.37 -10.99
C ALA A 292 -10.63 20.68 -10.55
N LEU A 293 -10.29 21.97 -10.44
CA LEU A 293 -9.02 22.36 -9.82
C LEU A 293 -8.99 21.93 -8.36
N TRP A 294 -7.85 21.38 -7.92
CA TRP A 294 -7.74 20.80 -6.59
C TRP A 294 -7.92 21.84 -5.48
N LEU A 295 -7.27 23.00 -5.65
CA LEU A 295 -7.35 24.13 -4.72
C LEU A 295 -8.61 24.98 -4.91
N ASN A 296 -9.20 24.99 -6.11
CA ASN A 296 -10.43 25.72 -6.41
C ASN A 296 -11.50 24.81 -7.03
N LYS A 297 -12.17 24.04 -6.18
CA LYS A 297 -13.22 23.09 -6.59
C LYS A 297 -14.45 23.76 -7.22
N SER A 298 -14.56 25.08 -7.16
CA SER A 298 -15.65 25.82 -7.79
C SER A 298 -15.44 25.97 -9.30
N LEU A 299 -14.19 25.91 -9.77
CA LEU A 299 -13.83 25.82 -11.18
C LEU A 299 -13.83 24.35 -11.59
N TRP A 300 -14.82 23.97 -12.40
CA TRP A 300 -14.99 22.59 -12.84
C TRP A 300 -15.49 22.51 -14.28
N ARG A 301 -15.19 21.37 -14.91
CA ARG A 301 -15.59 20.97 -16.25
C ARG A 301 -16.14 19.54 -16.19
N ARG A 302 -17.18 19.24 -16.96
CA ARG A 302 -17.68 17.89 -17.13
C ARG A 302 -17.22 17.40 -18.50
N ILE A 303 -16.50 16.29 -18.50
CA ILE A 303 -15.84 15.72 -19.67
C ILE A 303 -16.38 14.32 -19.87
N GLU A 304 -16.81 14.03 -21.08
CA GLU A 304 -17.18 12.70 -21.51
C GLU A 304 -16.10 12.14 -22.42
N ILE A 305 -15.66 10.91 -22.15
CA ILE A 305 -14.61 10.20 -22.89
C ILE A 305 -14.98 8.72 -23.02
N GLN A 306 -14.69 8.10 -24.16
CA GLN A 306 -14.98 6.68 -24.37
C GLN A 306 -13.94 5.78 -23.68
N GLY A 307 -14.37 4.60 -23.23
CA GLY A 307 -13.51 3.66 -22.51
C GLY A 307 -12.29 3.17 -23.32
N GLY A 308 -12.39 3.16 -24.65
CA GLY A 308 -11.30 2.79 -25.55
C GLY A 308 -10.31 3.91 -25.85
N GLN A 309 -10.64 5.16 -25.50
CA GLN A 309 -9.75 6.30 -25.62
C GLN A 309 -8.70 6.29 -24.52
N THR A 310 -7.56 6.92 -24.78
CA THR A 310 -6.39 6.83 -23.92
C THR A 310 -6.31 7.96 -22.91
N LEU A 311 -5.38 7.86 -21.96
CA LEU A 311 -5.05 8.98 -21.08
C LEU A 311 -4.40 10.13 -21.83
N ALA A 312 -3.79 9.92 -23.00
CA ALA A 312 -3.34 11.02 -23.87
C ALA A 312 -4.53 11.79 -24.48
N ASP A 313 -5.58 11.08 -24.93
CA ASP A 313 -6.83 11.73 -25.36
C ASP A 313 -7.47 12.52 -24.20
N PHE A 314 -7.38 11.97 -22.97
CA PHE A 314 -7.92 12.62 -21.79
C PHE A 314 -7.10 13.86 -21.36
N ASP A 315 -5.78 13.78 -21.46
CA ASP A 315 -4.85 14.89 -21.24
C ASP A 315 -5.16 16.06 -22.16
N ASP A 316 -5.29 15.80 -23.46
CA ASP A 316 -5.53 16.82 -24.47
C ASP A 316 -6.84 17.60 -24.21
N ILE A 317 -7.94 16.88 -23.93
CA ILE A 317 -9.22 17.54 -23.62
C ILE A 317 -9.19 18.26 -22.27
N LEU A 318 -8.41 17.80 -21.29
CA LEU A 318 -8.24 18.50 -20.01
C LEU A 318 -7.46 19.80 -20.19
N ARG A 319 -6.41 19.79 -21.02
CA ARG A 319 -5.66 21.01 -21.37
C ARG A 319 -6.57 22.03 -22.04
N THR A 320 -7.36 21.61 -23.01
CA THR A 320 -8.38 22.47 -23.63
C THR A 320 -9.41 22.98 -22.62
N ALA A 321 -9.93 22.10 -21.75
CA ALA A 321 -11.01 22.44 -20.82
C ALA A 321 -10.59 23.48 -19.75
N PHE A 322 -9.31 23.48 -19.37
CA PHE A 322 -8.73 24.38 -18.38
C PHE A 322 -7.79 25.43 -18.97
N GLN A 323 -7.72 25.54 -20.31
CA GLN A 323 -6.89 26.50 -21.04
C GLN A 323 -5.40 26.42 -20.71
N HIS A 324 -4.91 25.20 -20.50
CA HIS A 324 -3.48 24.93 -20.32
C HIS A 324 -2.75 24.92 -21.67
N ASP A 325 -1.45 25.18 -21.66
CA ASP A 325 -0.62 25.03 -22.85
C ASP A 325 -0.53 23.54 -23.25
N HIS A 326 -0.53 23.29 -24.55
CA HIS A 326 -0.39 21.96 -25.14
C HIS A 326 1.06 21.61 -25.51
N MET A 327 2.01 22.56 -25.54
CA MET A 327 3.24 22.40 -26.34
C MET A 327 4.53 22.08 -25.58
N ASP A 328 4.65 22.40 -24.29
CA ASP A 328 5.95 22.41 -23.60
C ASP A 328 5.95 21.74 -22.22
N HIS A 329 4.79 21.53 -21.60
CA HIS A 329 4.70 20.96 -20.25
C HIS A 329 4.35 19.46 -20.22
N LEU A 330 5.05 18.72 -19.34
CA LEU A 330 4.70 17.34 -18.95
C LEU A 330 3.47 17.33 -18.05
N SER A 331 2.71 16.26 -18.14
CA SER A 331 1.58 15.98 -17.26
C SER A 331 1.60 14.53 -16.75
N GLY A 332 0.72 14.19 -15.83
CA GLY A 332 0.64 12.83 -15.28
C GLY A 332 -0.69 12.52 -14.61
N PHE A 333 -0.96 11.21 -14.49
CA PHE A 333 -2.17 10.70 -13.86
C PHE A 333 -1.84 9.80 -12.67
N TRP A 334 -2.66 9.91 -11.63
CA TRP A 334 -2.65 8.99 -10.49
C TRP A 334 -4.06 8.49 -10.22
N LYS A 335 -4.22 7.18 -10.02
CA LYS A 335 -5.48 6.63 -9.51
C LYS A 335 -5.53 6.82 -8.00
N LEU A 336 -6.60 7.43 -7.48
CA LEU A 336 -6.78 7.59 -6.03
C LEU A 336 -7.50 6.36 -5.47
N ALA A 337 -6.72 5.38 -5.04
CA ALA A 337 -7.27 4.17 -4.42
C ALA A 337 -7.61 4.44 -2.96
N ARG A 338 -8.89 4.32 -2.59
CA ARG A 338 -9.33 4.53 -1.21
C ARG A 338 -8.71 3.48 -0.28
N ARG A 339 -8.20 3.94 0.86
CA ARG A 339 -7.56 3.07 1.85
C ARG A 339 -8.52 2.63 2.95
N GLY A 340 -8.97 1.38 2.86
CA GLY A 340 -9.91 0.75 3.78
C GLY A 340 -11.18 1.60 3.96
N GLN A 341 -11.65 1.72 5.21
CA GLN A 341 -12.80 2.59 5.54
C GLN A 341 -12.40 4.05 5.82
N SER A 342 -11.13 4.40 5.67
CA SER A 342 -10.65 5.75 6.00
C SER A 342 -10.98 6.77 4.90
N ARG A 343 -10.68 8.05 5.17
CA ARG A 343 -10.67 9.12 4.15
C ARG A 343 -9.33 9.24 3.44
N ARG A 344 -8.37 8.34 3.70
CA ARG A 344 -7.05 8.35 3.06
C ARG A 344 -7.15 7.70 1.69
N PHE A 345 -6.35 8.22 0.78
CA PHE A 345 -6.15 7.66 -0.54
C PHE A 345 -4.68 7.30 -0.70
N ARG A 346 -4.42 6.21 -1.43
CA ARG A 346 -3.13 5.95 -2.05
C ARG A 346 -3.15 6.56 -3.44
N GLU A 347 -2.03 7.18 -3.82
CA GLU A 347 -1.84 7.70 -5.16
C GLU A 347 -1.09 6.65 -5.98
N VAL A 348 -1.81 5.91 -6.81
CA VAL A 348 -1.20 4.93 -7.72
C VAL A 348 -0.74 5.66 -8.96
N ASP A 349 0.57 5.81 -9.12
CA ASP A 349 1.17 6.44 -10.31
C ASP A 349 0.84 5.64 -11.57
N LEU A 350 0.15 6.27 -12.52
CA LEU A 350 -0.18 5.67 -13.81
C LEU A 350 0.87 6.02 -14.87
N GLY A 351 1.77 6.96 -14.59
CA GLY A 351 2.79 7.46 -15.48
C GLY A 351 2.56 8.89 -15.96
N ASN A 352 3.56 9.39 -16.68
CA ASN A 352 3.53 10.72 -17.30
C ASN A 352 3.03 10.69 -18.74
N ILE A 353 2.68 11.87 -19.24
CA ILE A 353 2.36 12.18 -20.62
C ILE A 353 3.17 13.41 -21.03
N ASN A 354 3.76 13.34 -22.21
CA ASN A 354 4.51 14.42 -22.81
C ASN A 354 3.60 15.26 -23.72
N PRO A 355 3.95 16.53 -24.02
CA PRO A 355 3.09 17.42 -24.79
C PRO A 355 2.81 16.95 -26.23
N PHE A 356 3.55 15.96 -26.74
CA PHE A 356 3.33 15.36 -28.06
C PHE A 356 2.46 14.10 -28.01
N GLY A 357 1.81 13.82 -26.88
CA GLY A 357 0.90 12.68 -26.71
C GLY A 357 1.59 11.33 -26.48
N GLY A 358 2.89 11.31 -26.20
CA GLY A 358 3.63 10.11 -25.78
C GLY A 358 3.83 10.05 -24.26
N GLY A 359 4.52 9.03 -23.75
CA GLY A 359 4.82 8.89 -22.32
C GLY A 359 4.41 7.53 -21.74
N GLU A 360 4.68 7.31 -20.46
CA GLU A 360 4.43 6.02 -19.79
C GLU A 360 2.93 5.70 -19.67
N ALA A 361 2.10 6.74 -19.53
CA ALA A 361 0.66 6.63 -19.39
C ALA A 361 -0.11 6.78 -20.71
N ALA A 362 0.54 7.23 -21.79
CA ALA A 362 -0.12 7.74 -22.98
C ALA A 362 -1.04 6.73 -23.68
N GLU A 363 -0.67 5.45 -23.67
CA GLU A 363 -1.45 4.37 -24.31
C GLU A 363 -2.47 3.72 -23.36
N ILE A 364 -2.55 4.16 -22.10
CA ILE A 364 -3.47 3.57 -21.12
C ILE A 364 -4.90 3.94 -21.48
N GLN A 365 -5.73 2.94 -21.76
CA GLN A 365 -7.13 3.15 -22.08
C GLN A 365 -7.96 3.41 -20.82
N VAL A 366 -8.94 4.33 -20.88
CA VAL A 366 -9.76 4.74 -19.73
C VAL A 366 -10.46 3.55 -19.07
N ALA A 367 -11.05 2.65 -19.84
CA ALA A 367 -11.74 1.47 -19.30
C ALA A 367 -10.79 0.46 -18.64
N SER A 368 -9.51 0.43 -19.04
CA SER A 368 -8.53 -0.49 -18.45
C SER A 368 -8.27 -0.18 -16.97
N LEU A 369 -8.53 1.06 -16.55
CA LEU A 369 -8.41 1.51 -15.16
C LEU A 369 -9.46 0.88 -14.22
N SER A 370 -10.48 0.22 -14.77
CA SER A 370 -11.55 -0.47 -14.01
C SER A 370 -12.16 0.44 -12.94
N LEU A 371 -12.52 1.67 -13.34
CA LEU A 371 -13.13 2.68 -12.46
C LEU A 371 -14.63 2.45 -12.32
N ASN A 372 -15.16 2.76 -11.14
CA ASN A 372 -16.58 2.80 -10.83
C ASN A 372 -17.04 4.23 -10.53
N PRO A 373 -18.33 4.57 -10.73
CA PRO A 373 -18.87 5.86 -10.29
C PRO A 373 -18.51 6.16 -8.82
N GLY A 374 -17.96 7.36 -8.57
CA GLY A 374 -17.38 7.80 -7.30
C GLY A 374 -15.86 7.62 -7.18
N ASP A 375 -15.24 6.81 -8.03
CA ASP A 375 -13.78 6.71 -8.10
C ASP A 375 -13.18 8.04 -8.60
N THR A 376 -11.96 8.33 -8.13
CA THR A 376 -11.28 9.59 -8.44
C THR A 376 -9.90 9.33 -9.03
N LEU A 377 -9.54 10.08 -10.05
CA LEU A 377 -8.17 10.24 -10.52
C LEU A 377 -7.64 11.63 -10.10
N LYS A 378 -6.34 11.71 -9.90
CA LYS A 378 -5.61 12.98 -9.85
C LYS A 378 -4.91 13.17 -11.19
N TYR A 379 -5.06 14.35 -11.76
CA TYR A 379 -4.32 14.79 -12.93
C TYR A 379 -3.43 15.96 -12.52
N VAL A 380 -2.16 15.93 -12.89
CA VAL A 380 -1.23 17.05 -12.67
C VAL A 380 -0.76 17.55 -14.02
N TYR A 381 -1.04 18.82 -14.29
CA TYR A 381 -0.50 19.56 -15.42
C TYR A 381 0.70 20.37 -14.94
N ASP A 382 1.73 20.42 -15.79
CA ASP A 382 3.03 21.03 -15.54
C ASP A 382 3.72 20.52 -14.25
N PHE A 383 4.77 19.73 -14.41
CA PHE A 383 5.55 19.25 -13.27
C PHE A 383 6.42 20.33 -12.62
N GLY A 384 6.59 21.50 -13.27
CA GLY A 384 7.17 22.69 -12.66
C GLY A 384 6.23 23.31 -11.62
N ASP A 385 5.07 23.78 -12.07
CA ASP A 385 4.10 24.48 -11.21
C ASP A 385 3.18 23.53 -10.41
N TRP A 386 3.14 22.26 -10.79
CA TRP A 386 2.40 21.19 -10.11
C TRP A 386 0.89 21.46 -10.02
N ILE A 387 0.26 21.81 -11.14
CA ILE A 387 -1.14 22.23 -11.21
C ILE A 387 -2.07 21.01 -11.12
N GLN A 388 -2.65 20.83 -9.94
CA GLN A 388 -3.44 19.64 -9.62
C GLN A 388 -4.93 19.78 -9.96
N HIS A 389 -5.47 18.70 -10.53
CA HIS A 389 -6.88 18.52 -10.83
C HIS A 389 -7.40 17.24 -10.19
N ARG A 390 -8.64 17.29 -9.72
CA ARG A 390 -9.41 16.13 -9.25
C ARG A 390 -10.40 15.74 -10.33
N LEU A 391 -10.35 14.48 -10.78
CA LEU A 391 -11.25 13.93 -11.79
C LEU A 391 -12.13 12.88 -11.12
N GLU A 392 -13.40 13.19 -10.87
CA GLU A 392 -14.36 12.27 -10.26
C GLU A 392 -15.24 11.64 -11.33
N LEU A 393 -15.29 10.30 -11.39
CA LEU A 393 -16.18 9.60 -12.31
C LEU A 393 -17.62 9.68 -11.78
N GLU A 394 -18.51 10.41 -12.45
CA GLU A 394 -19.90 10.57 -12.04
C GLU A 394 -20.78 9.42 -12.56
N ALA A 395 -20.55 8.96 -13.79
CA ALA A 395 -21.37 7.93 -14.43
C ALA A 395 -20.62 7.21 -15.57
N ILE A 396 -21.10 6.00 -15.89
CA ILE A 396 -20.73 5.24 -17.09
C ILE A 396 -22.02 4.94 -17.85
N GLY A 397 -22.06 5.22 -19.15
CA GLY A 397 -23.26 5.05 -19.97
C GLY A 397 -22.96 4.62 -21.40
N GLU A 398 -24.02 4.49 -22.21
CA GLU A 398 -23.92 4.25 -23.64
C GLU A 398 -23.59 5.56 -24.39
N PRO A 399 -22.89 5.48 -25.53
CA PRO A 399 -22.59 6.67 -26.33
C PRO A 399 -23.85 7.30 -26.91
N GLU A 400 -23.86 8.62 -26.98
CA GLU A 400 -24.92 9.37 -27.64
C GLU A 400 -24.81 9.23 -29.17
N GLU A 401 -25.95 9.17 -29.84
CA GLU A 401 -26.01 9.03 -31.29
C GLU A 401 -25.37 10.25 -31.98
N ASN A 402 -24.45 10.02 -32.92
CA ASN A 402 -23.71 11.05 -33.67
C ASN A 402 -22.82 11.98 -32.84
N ALA A 403 -22.51 11.65 -31.58
CA ALA A 403 -21.55 12.41 -30.77
C ALA A 403 -20.09 11.98 -31.03
N SER A 404 -19.19 12.96 -31.05
CA SER A 404 -17.73 12.74 -31.04
C SER A 404 -17.19 12.88 -29.61
N TYR A 405 -16.20 12.04 -29.28
CA TYR A 405 -15.55 12.01 -27.96
C TYR A 405 -14.02 12.16 -28.13
N PRO A 406 -13.30 12.74 -27.14
CA PRO A 406 -13.83 13.27 -25.90
C PRO A 406 -14.54 14.62 -26.13
N ARG A 407 -15.41 15.03 -25.21
CA ARG A 407 -16.12 16.31 -25.29
C ARG A 407 -16.40 16.91 -23.92
N ILE A 408 -16.48 18.24 -23.87
CA ILE A 408 -16.88 18.99 -22.66
C ILE A 408 -18.39 19.17 -22.70
N THR A 409 -19.12 18.61 -21.72
CA THR A 409 -20.59 18.65 -21.66
C THR A 409 -21.15 19.56 -20.56
N GLY A 410 -20.28 20.13 -19.73
CA GLY A 410 -20.69 21.09 -18.71
C GLY A 410 -19.52 21.82 -18.08
N GLN A 411 -19.82 22.94 -17.41
CA GLN A 411 -18.85 23.73 -16.68
C GLN A 411 -19.52 24.50 -15.53
N ASN A 412 -18.72 25.00 -14.59
CA ASN A 412 -19.22 25.91 -13.56
C ASN A 412 -19.83 27.17 -14.17
N LYS A 413 -20.72 27.82 -13.42
CA LYS A 413 -21.12 29.19 -13.77
C LYS A 413 -19.92 30.11 -13.56
N PRO A 414 -19.53 30.90 -14.57
CA PRO A 414 -18.47 31.88 -14.44
C PRO A 414 -18.71 32.83 -13.27
N ARG A 415 -17.68 33.07 -12.46
CA ARG A 415 -17.68 34.13 -11.45
C ARG A 415 -16.85 35.29 -11.96
N TYR A 416 -17.45 36.06 -12.86
CA TYR A 416 -16.80 37.23 -13.45
C TYR A 416 -16.40 38.23 -12.38
N GLN A 417 -15.17 38.72 -12.49
CA GLN A 417 -14.64 39.80 -11.67
C GLN A 417 -14.51 41.06 -12.54
N ASP A 418 -14.72 42.22 -11.94
CA ASP A 418 -14.59 43.50 -12.66
C ASP A 418 -13.11 43.88 -12.81
N CYS A 419 -12.75 44.44 -13.96
CA CYS A 419 -11.47 45.11 -14.16
C CYS A 419 -11.35 46.27 -13.16
N GLN A 420 -10.28 46.26 -12.38
CA GLN A 420 -10.09 47.18 -11.27
C GLN A 420 -9.88 48.62 -11.75
N VAL A 421 -9.17 48.81 -12.87
CA VAL A 421 -8.98 50.13 -13.51
C VAL A 421 -10.31 50.68 -14.00
N CYS A 422 -11.07 49.89 -14.77
CA CYS A 422 -12.39 50.30 -15.26
C CYS A 422 -13.34 50.65 -14.12
N LYS A 423 -13.33 49.85 -13.05
CA LYS A 423 -14.15 50.05 -11.85
C LYS A 423 -13.82 51.37 -11.15
N ASN A 424 -12.53 51.72 -11.04
CA ASN A 424 -12.10 52.99 -10.45
C ASN A 424 -12.54 54.20 -11.28
N GLU A 425 -12.71 54.02 -12.60
CA GLU A 425 -13.25 55.03 -13.53
C GLU A 425 -14.79 55.03 -13.61
N GLY A 426 -15.47 54.20 -12.81
CA GLY A 426 -16.93 54.09 -12.83
C GLY A 426 -17.51 53.27 -13.99
N ARG A 427 -16.66 52.57 -14.76
CA ARG A 427 -17.06 51.65 -15.83
C ARG A 427 -17.18 50.22 -15.30
N LYS A 428 -18.08 49.42 -15.89
CA LYS A 428 -18.21 47.99 -15.60
C LYS A 428 -17.71 47.17 -16.78
N THR A 429 -16.53 46.59 -16.64
CA THR A 429 -15.90 45.73 -17.64
C THR A 429 -15.37 44.51 -16.93
N ILE A 430 -15.58 43.33 -17.49
CA ILE A 430 -15.10 42.07 -16.92
C ILE A 430 -13.58 41.99 -17.13
N ALA A 431 -12.84 41.62 -16.08
CA ALA A 431 -11.42 41.35 -16.17
C ALA A 431 -11.16 40.06 -16.95
N THR A 432 -10.10 40.02 -17.74
CA THR A 432 -9.67 38.86 -18.50
C THR A 432 -8.31 38.34 -18.04
N CYS A 433 -7.49 39.16 -17.37
CA CYS A 433 -6.20 38.75 -16.81
C CYS A 433 -5.95 39.28 -15.39
N VAL A 434 -5.09 38.58 -14.65
CA VAL A 434 -4.39 39.06 -13.46
C VAL A 434 -3.00 39.54 -13.87
N CYS A 435 -2.57 40.69 -13.35
CA CYS A 435 -1.18 41.13 -13.42
C CYS A 435 -0.45 40.78 -12.13
N TYR A 436 0.40 39.75 -12.14
CA TYR A 436 1.12 39.32 -10.93
C TYR A 436 2.23 40.28 -10.52
N THR A 437 2.88 40.97 -11.47
CA THR A 437 3.89 41.98 -11.17
C THR A 437 3.31 43.05 -10.25
N CYS A 438 2.19 43.67 -10.66
CA CYS A 438 1.51 44.66 -9.83
C CYS A 438 0.84 44.06 -8.59
N SER A 439 0.31 42.83 -8.67
CA SER A 439 -0.30 42.17 -7.52
C SER A 439 0.70 41.92 -6.39
N GLY A 440 1.95 41.62 -6.73
CA GLY A 440 3.05 41.43 -5.78
C GLY A 440 3.46 42.72 -5.08
N GLU A 441 3.42 43.86 -5.78
CA GLU A 441 3.74 45.18 -5.23
C GLU A 441 2.64 45.69 -4.27
N GLU A 442 1.38 45.46 -4.62
CA GLU A 442 0.21 46.00 -3.89
C GLU A 442 -0.39 45.01 -2.86
N GLN A 443 0.08 43.75 -2.83
CA GLN A 443 -0.50 42.64 -2.04
C GLN A 443 -2.02 42.41 -2.26
N ILE A 444 -2.54 42.83 -3.40
CA ILE A 444 -3.93 42.66 -3.83
C ILE A 444 -3.92 42.31 -5.32
N ASP A 445 -4.69 41.30 -5.73
CA ASP A 445 -4.78 40.87 -7.14
C ASP A 445 -5.25 42.04 -8.04
N LEU A 446 -4.37 42.48 -8.96
CA LEU A 446 -4.70 43.49 -9.96
C LEU A 446 -5.35 42.82 -11.17
N LEU A 447 -6.67 42.99 -11.29
CA LEU A 447 -7.49 42.40 -12.35
C LEU A 447 -7.71 43.41 -13.48
N LEU A 448 -7.40 43.03 -14.73
CA LEU A 448 -7.43 43.90 -15.90
C LEU A 448 -8.27 43.28 -17.03
N CYS A 449 -8.96 44.11 -17.82
CA CYS A 449 -9.60 43.71 -19.08
C CYS A 449 -8.65 43.90 -20.27
N GLU A 450 -8.96 43.32 -21.43
CA GLU A 450 -8.16 43.41 -22.67
C GLU A 450 -7.69 44.84 -23.01
N THR A 451 -8.59 45.83 -23.02
CA THR A 451 -8.21 47.22 -23.29
C THR A 451 -7.28 47.81 -22.23
N CYS A 452 -7.44 47.41 -20.97
CA CYS A 452 -6.55 47.89 -19.91
C CYS A 452 -5.20 47.15 -19.93
N ILE A 453 -5.12 45.95 -20.51
CA ILE A 453 -3.88 45.22 -20.73
C ILE A 453 -3.06 45.89 -21.83
N GLU A 454 -3.69 46.29 -22.95
CA GLU A 454 -2.99 47.01 -24.03
C GLU A 454 -2.39 48.35 -23.59
N ALA A 455 -2.99 48.97 -22.57
CA ALA A 455 -2.48 50.19 -21.95
C ALA A 455 -1.59 49.92 -20.72
N HIS A 456 -1.36 48.66 -20.37
CA HIS A 456 -0.50 48.25 -19.27
C HIS A 456 0.95 48.07 -19.74
N ASP A 457 1.88 47.99 -18.80
CA ASP A 457 3.28 47.76 -19.12
C ASP A 457 3.48 46.36 -19.75
N GLU A 458 4.15 46.32 -20.90
CA GLU A 458 4.43 45.08 -21.65
C GLU A 458 5.38 44.14 -20.88
N ASP A 459 6.19 44.68 -19.97
CA ASP A 459 7.15 43.90 -19.18
C ASP A 459 6.49 43.20 -17.96
N HIS A 460 5.19 43.40 -17.74
CA HIS A 460 4.47 42.79 -16.61
C HIS A 460 4.02 41.35 -16.90
N TYR A 461 4.15 40.49 -15.89
CA TYR A 461 3.68 39.11 -15.98
C TYR A 461 2.16 39.05 -15.83
N LEU A 462 1.48 38.80 -16.94
CA LEU A 462 0.03 38.69 -17.03
C LEU A 462 -0.39 37.23 -17.22
N GLU A 463 -1.41 36.80 -16.47
CA GLU A 463 -2.01 35.47 -16.64
C GLU A 463 -3.51 35.61 -16.90
N GLN A 464 -4.05 34.82 -17.83
CA GLN A 464 -5.47 34.83 -18.13
C GLN A 464 -6.28 34.23 -16.97
N ILE A 465 -7.41 34.88 -16.65
CA ILE A 465 -8.31 34.40 -15.61
C ILE A 465 -9.15 33.25 -16.18
N LEU A 466 -9.02 32.07 -15.58
CA LEU A 466 -9.90 30.96 -15.86
C LEU A 466 -11.25 31.13 -15.13
N TYR A 467 -12.32 31.30 -15.91
CA TYR A 467 -13.69 31.49 -15.40
C TYR A 467 -14.55 30.22 -15.31
#